data_AF-A0A4Q5WD14-F1
#
_entry.id   AF-A0A4Q5WD14-F1
#
_cell.length_a   1.000
_cell.length_b   1.000
_cell.length_c   1.000
_cell.angle_alpha   90.00
_cell.angle_beta   90.00
_cell.angle_gamma   90.00
#
_symmetry.space_group_name_H-M   'P 1'
#
loop_
_entity.id
_entity.type
_entity.pdbx_description
1 polymer ?
#
loop_
_entity_poly.entity_id
_entity_poly.type
_entity_poly.pdbx_seq_one_letter_code
_entity_poly.pdbx_strand_id
1 'polypeptide(L)'
;MHRKINWLAIAVIVLVLLNIGLMASIWLQKSTVAGIGTTATTGQPPRGGPGAMIIRELGFDSLQRLRFDSLRNDHHSRTEAYRAQMRDLKERFFAGLHADEPPSDSLNAAIGALQARIDRNTYEHFRLVRALCNGAQKERFE
;
A
#
# COMPACT_ATOMS: atom_id res chain seq x y z
N MET A 1 -36.40 -52.29 -5.22
CA MET A 1 -36.24 -51.33 -4.10
C MET A 1 -36.07 -49.93 -4.66
N HIS A 2 -37.14 -49.14 -4.76
CA HIS A 2 -37.05 -47.74 -5.19
C HIS A 2 -36.55 -46.88 -4.02
N ARG A 3 -35.29 -46.41 -4.10
CA ARG A 3 -34.77 -45.42 -3.17
C ARG A 3 -35.56 -44.13 -3.36
N LYS A 4 -36.39 -43.75 -2.39
CA LYS A 4 -37.07 -42.46 -2.38
C LYS A 4 -35.98 -41.38 -2.35
N ILE A 5 -35.91 -40.60 -3.42
CA ILE A 5 -34.94 -39.51 -3.55
C ILE A 5 -35.40 -38.40 -2.61
N ASN A 6 -34.59 -38.10 -1.61
CA ASN A 6 -34.89 -37.04 -0.63
C ASN A 6 -34.51 -35.69 -1.26
N TRP A 7 -35.46 -35.08 -1.96
CA TRP A 7 -35.28 -33.79 -2.64
C TRP A 7 -34.72 -32.69 -1.73
N LEU A 8 -35.08 -32.71 -0.44
CA LEU A 8 -34.49 -31.82 0.57
C LEU A 8 -32.99 -32.07 0.77
N ALA A 9 -32.57 -33.33 0.81
CA ALA A 9 -31.15 -33.68 0.91
C ALA A 9 -30.38 -33.23 -0.34
N ILE A 10 -30.97 -33.36 -1.53
CA ILE A 10 -30.36 -32.86 -2.77
C ILE A 10 -30.23 -31.33 -2.73
N ALA A 11 -31.27 -30.61 -2.32
CA ALA A 11 -31.25 -29.15 -2.22
C ALA A 11 -30.17 -28.66 -1.25
N VAL A 12 -30.03 -29.32 -0.09
CA VAL A 12 -28.99 -29.02 0.90
C VAL A 12 -27.59 -29.31 0.33
N ILE A 13 -27.40 -30.44 -0.35
CA ILE A 13 -26.11 -30.80 -0.96
C ILE A 13 -25.71 -29.78 -2.04
N VAL A 14 -26.64 -29.36 -2.89
CA VAL A 14 -26.39 -28.35 -3.93
C VAL A 14 -26.03 -27.00 -3.30
N LEU A 15 -26.74 -26.58 -2.25
CA LEU A 15 -26.46 -25.33 -1.55
C LEU A 15 -25.07 -25.32 -0.91
N VAL A 16 -24.66 -26.44 -0.31
CA VAL A 16 -23.32 -26.61 0.27
C VAL A 16 -22.24 -26.57 -0.81
N LEU A 17 -22.44 -27.29 -1.93
CA LEU A 17 -21.48 -27.29 -3.05
C LEU A 17 -21.33 -25.89 -3.67
N LEU A 18 -22.41 -25.14 -3.81
CA LEU A 18 -22.39 -23.77 -4.32
C LEU A 18 -21.61 -22.83 -3.39
N ASN A 19 -21.83 -22.93 -2.07
CA ASN A 19 -21.09 -22.13 -1.09
C ASN A 19 -19.59 -22.49 -1.06
N ILE A 20 -19.25 -23.78 -1.15
CA ILE A 20 -17.86 -24.22 -1.24
C ILE A 20 -17.23 -23.73 -2.55
N GLY A 21 -17.96 -23.77 -3.66
CA GLY A 21 -17.52 -23.23 -4.95
C GLY A 21 -17.24 -21.73 -4.91
N LEU A 22 -18.09 -20.95 -4.24
CA LEU A 22 -17.88 -19.51 -4.02
C LEU A 22 -16.67 -19.24 -3.12
N MET A 23 -16.47 -20.02 -2.06
CA MET A 23 -15.28 -19.87 -1.21
C MET A 23 -13.99 -20.28 -1.94
N ALA A 24 -14.05 -21.35 -2.73
CA ALA A 24 -12.94 -21.80 -3.56
C ALA A 24 -12.60 -20.78 -4.65
N SER A 25 -13.58 -20.14 -5.29
CA SER A 25 -13.31 -19.14 -6.33
C SER A 25 -12.56 -17.92 -5.79
N ILE A 26 -12.89 -17.47 -4.57
CA ILE A 26 -12.17 -16.39 -3.88
C ILE A 26 -10.72 -16.80 -3.57
N TRP A 27 -10.50 -18.06 -3.17
CA TRP A 27 -9.15 -18.59 -2.94
C TRP A 27 -8.35 -18.76 -4.25
N LEU A 28 -8.98 -19.26 -5.32
CA LEU A 28 -8.33 -19.40 -6.63
C LEU A 28 -8.01 -18.03 -7.26
N GLN A 29 -8.85 -17.01 -7.05
CA GLN A 29 -8.59 -15.64 -7.53
C GLN A 29 -7.47 -14.96 -6.73
N LYS A 30 -7.31 -15.30 -5.44
CA LYS A 30 -6.21 -14.80 -4.59
C LYS A 30 -4.88 -15.50 -4.90
N SER A 31 -4.88 -16.78 -5.31
CA SER A 31 -3.65 -17.50 -5.68
C SER A 31 -3.03 -17.10 -7.02
N THR A 32 -3.74 -16.37 -7.90
CA THR A 32 -3.12 -15.77 -9.09
C THR A 32 -2.34 -14.49 -8.79
N VAL A 33 -2.48 -13.92 -7.58
CA VAL A 33 -1.79 -12.69 -7.15
C VAL A 33 -0.76 -12.95 -6.03
N ALA A 34 -0.75 -14.15 -5.44
CA ALA A 34 0.21 -14.54 -4.42
C ALA A 34 0.92 -15.84 -4.82
N GLY A 35 1.89 -15.76 -5.75
CA GLY A 35 2.85 -16.85 -5.95
C GLY A 35 3.34 -17.10 -7.37
N ILE A 36 3.93 -16.11 -8.04
CA ILE A 36 5.09 -16.35 -8.93
C ILE A 36 6.08 -15.21 -8.70
N GLY A 37 6.95 -15.40 -7.70
CA GLY A 37 8.28 -14.81 -7.78
C GLY A 37 9.03 -15.59 -8.84
N THR A 38 9.32 -14.94 -9.97
CA THR A 38 10.45 -15.10 -10.90
C THR A 38 10.02 -14.63 -12.29
N THR A 39 10.80 -13.68 -12.83
CA THR A 39 10.81 -13.20 -14.23
C THR A 39 9.52 -12.56 -14.76
N ALA A 40 9.34 -11.27 -14.51
CA ALA A 40 8.56 -10.40 -15.39
C ALA A 40 9.49 -9.38 -16.04
N THR A 41 10.13 -9.83 -17.11
CA THR A 41 10.50 -8.97 -18.22
C THR A 41 9.25 -8.20 -18.66
N THR A 42 9.41 -6.90 -18.89
CA THR A 42 8.46 -6.04 -19.62
C THR A 42 7.14 -5.65 -18.91
N GLY A 43 7.25 -4.70 -17.98
CA GLY A 43 6.43 -3.49 -18.10
C GLY A 43 4.92 -3.55 -17.79
N GLN A 44 4.48 -4.21 -16.72
CA GLN A 44 3.11 -4.05 -16.24
C GLN A 44 3.06 -3.48 -14.81
N PRO A 45 2.51 -2.27 -14.59
CA PRO A 45 2.49 -1.67 -13.27
C PRO A 45 1.53 -2.42 -12.33
N PRO A 46 1.88 -2.54 -11.04
CA PRO A 46 1.05 -3.23 -10.04
C PRO A 46 -0.31 -2.54 -9.92
N ARG A 47 -1.40 -3.30 -10.09
CA ARG A 47 -2.77 -2.80 -9.96
C ARG A 47 -3.06 -2.49 -8.49
N GLY A 48 -3.01 -1.22 -8.08
CA GLY A 48 -3.76 -0.76 -6.90
C GLY A 48 -3.13 0.27 -5.96
N GLY A 49 -1.91 0.75 -6.18
CA GLY A 49 -1.29 1.76 -5.30
C GLY A 49 -1.24 3.17 -5.91
N PRO A 50 -1.12 4.25 -5.09
CA PRO A 50 -0.87 5.61 -5.58
C PRO A 50 0.33 5.71 -6.54
N GLY A 51 1.36 4.87 -6.35
CA GLY A 51 2.49 4.80 -7.29
C GLY A 51 2.13 4.27 -8.68
N ALA A 52 1.10 3.42 -8.80
CA ALA A 52 0.64 2.92 -10.08
C ALA A 52 -0.14 3.99 -10.88
N MET A 53 -0.75 4.95 -10.18
CA MET A 53 -1.40 6.12 -10.77
C MET A 53 -0.34 7.02 -11.44
N ILE A 54 0.74 7.34 -10.73
CA ILE A 54 1.87 8.15 -11.26
C ILE A 54 2.46 7.53 -12.52
N ILE A 55 2.77 6.22 -12.49
CA ILE A 55 3.33 5.50 -13.65
C ILE A 55 2.39 5.59 -14.86
N ARG A 56 1.08 5.43 -14.63
CA ARG A 56 0.06 5.44 -15.68
C ARG A 56 -0.15 6.83 -16.27
N GLU A 57 -0.27 7.84 -15.45
CA GLU A 57 -0.57 9.22 -15.87
C GLU A 57 0.60 9.87 -16.59
N LEU A 58 1.81 9.63 -16.10
CA LEU A 58 3.03 10.12 -16.73
C LEU A 58 3.51 9.19 -17.86
N GLY A 59 2.92 8.01 -18.02
CA GLY A 59 3.27 7.07 -19.09
C GLY A 59 4.75 6.68 -19.05
N PHE A 60 5.27 6.30 -17.88
CA PHE A 60 6.68 5.96 -17.72
C PHE A 60 7.11 4.76 -18.59
N ASP A 61 8.26 4.88 -19.23
CA ASP A 61 8.90 3.77 -19.95
C ASP A 61 9.44 2.70 -18.98
N SER A 62 10.04 1.64 -19.50
CA SER A 62 10.57 0.53 -18.68
C SER A 62 11.71 0.95 -17.76
N LEU A 63 12.60 1.85 -18.21
CA LEU A 63 13.73 2.34 -17.43
C LEU A 63 13.28 3.31 -16.34
N GLN A 64 12.35 4.22 -16.68
CA GLN A 64 11.73 5.14 -15.73
C GLN A 64 10.97 4.39 -14.64
N ARG A 65 10.23 3.33 -14.99
CA ARG A 65 9.53 2.48 -14.02
C ARG A 65 10.48 1.82 -13.03
N LEU A 66 11.58 1.23 -13.51
CA LEU A 66 12.58 0.61 -12.64
C LEU A 66 13.18 1.61 -11.65
N ARG A 67 13.50 2.82 -12.12
CA ARG A 67 14.01 3.90 -11.26
C ARG A 67 12.96 4.38 -10.27
N PHE A 68 11.71 4.54 -10.72
CA PHE A 68 10.60 4.94 -9.86
C PHE A 68 10.33 3.92 -8.75
N ASP A 69 10.36 2.61 -9.05
CA ASP A 69 10.18 1.57 -8.04
C ASP A 69 11.26 1.64 -6.95
N SER A 70 12.51 1.93 -7.32
CA SER A 70 13.58 2.16 -6.34
C SER A 70 13.31 3.39 -5.46
N LEU A 71 12.92 4.52 -6.06
CA LEU A 71 12.58 5.74 -5.32
C LEU A 71 11.37 5.54 -4.40
N ARG A 72 10.37 4.79 -4.85
CA ARG A 72 9.17 4.46 -4.08
C ARG A 72 9.52 3.60 -2.88
N ASN A 73 10.33 2.56 -3.07
CA ASN A 73 10.69 1.64 -1.99
C ASN A 73 11.54 2.35 -0.92
N ASP A 74 12.50 3.20 -1.32
CA ASP A 74 13.29 4.02 -0.39
C ASP A 74 12.39 5.00 0.39
N HIS A 75 11.52 5.75 -0.30
CA HIS A 75 10.58 6.65 0.37
C HIS A 75 9.64 5.90 1.32
N HIS A 76 9.12 4.74 0.91
CA HIS A 76 8.24 3.93 1.75
C HIS A 76 8.95 3.47 3.03
N SER A 77 10.17 2.93 2.93
CA SER A 77 10.94 2.50 4.10
C SER A 77 11.20 3.65 5.08
N ARG A 78 11.53 4.85 4.58
CA ARG A 78 11.75 6.03 5.43
C ARG A 78 10.46 6.49 6.11
N THR A 79 9.36 6.52 5.36
CA THR A 79 8.05 6.93 5.86
C THR A 79 7.54 5.98 6.94
N GLU A 80 7.75 4.66 6.81
CA GLU A 80 7.43 3.70 7.88
C GLU A 80 8.22 3.98 9.17
N ALA A 81 9.52 4.24 9.05
CA ALA A 81 10.35 4.61 10.20
C ALA A 81 9.89 5.93 10.86
N TYR A 82 9.50 6.92 10.08
CA TYR A 82 8.96 8.17 10.60
C TYR A 82 7.60 7.99 11.28
N ARG A 83 6.71 7.14 10.72
CA ARG A 83 5.42 6.82 11.34
C ARG A 83 5.61 6.15 12.70
N ALA A 84 6.57 5.24 12.82
CA ALA A 84 6.89 4.61 14.11
C ALA A 84 7.37 5.63 15.15
N GLN A 85 8.32 6.49 14.77
CA GLN A 85 8.82 7.55 15.65
C GLN A 85 7.73 8.55 16.06
N MET A 86 6.85 8.93 15.12
CA MET A 86 5.75 9.85 15.39
C MET A 86 4.74 9.25 16.36
N ARG A 87 4.47 7.93 16.26
CA ARG A 87 3.60 7.24 17.22
C ARG A 87 4.21 7.25 18.62
N ASP A 88 5.48 6.88 18.78
CA ASP A 88 6.18 6.90 20.07
C ASP A 88 6.16 8.29 20.72
N LEU A 89 6.50 9.33 19.95
CA LEU A 89 6.50 10.71 20.45
C LEU A 89 5.10 11.14 20.91
N LYS A 90 4.06 10.83 20.13
CA LYS A 90 2.68 11.17 20.49
C LYS A 90 2.19 10.38 21.70
N GLU A 91 2.49 9.10 21.77
CA GLU A 91 2.15 8.25 22.92
C GLU A 91 2.75 8.81 24.21
N ARG A 92 4.04 9.16 24.20
CA ARG A 92 4.72 9.79 25.33
C ARG A 92 4.16 11.18 25.65
N PHE A 93 3.81 11.96 24.64
CA PHE A 93 3.22 13.28 24.83
C PHE A 93 1.85 13.19 25.53
N PHE A 94 1.01 12.24 25.11
CA PHE A 94 -0.31 12.04 25.70
C PHE A 94 -0.30 11.25 27.01
N ALA A 95 0.76 10.49 27.30
CA ALA A 95 0.94 9.82 28.59
C ALA A 95 0.94 10.80 29.78
N GLY A 96 1.39 12.04 29.56
CA GLY A 96 1.35 13.11 30.58
C GLY A 96 -0.07 13.41 31.09
N LEU A 97 -1.12 13.22 30.27
CA LEU A 97 -2.50 13.38 30.73
C LEU A 97 -2.90 12.37 31.80
N HIS A 98 -2.36 11.15 31.75
CA HIS A 98 -2.63 10.14 32.77
C HIS A 98 -1.91 10.42 34.08
N ALA A 99 -0.85 11.23 34.04
CA ALA A 99 -0.06 11.63 35.19
C ALA A 99 -0.44 13.03 35.74
N ASP A 100 -1.45 13.68 35.14
CA ASP A 100 -1.85 15.07 35.42
C ASP A 100 -0.67 16.07 35.28
N GLU A 101 0.24 15.75 34.34
CA GLU A 101 1.40 16.57 34.02
C GLU A 101 1.05 17.62 32.95
N PRO A 102 1.64 18.83 33.02
CA PRO A 102 1.51 19.80 31.94
C PRO A 102 2.12 19.26 30.64
N PRO A 103 1.67 19.74 29.47
CA PRO A 103 2.24 19.34 28.18
C PRO A 103 3.76 19.55 28.13
N SER A 104 4.49 18.52 27.70
CA SER A 104 5.94 18.61 27.55
C SER A 104 6.31 19.39 26.28
N ASP A 105 6.84 20.60 26.45
CA ASP A 105 7.33 21.43 25.34
C ASP A 105 8.40 20.73 24.52
N SER A 106 9.25 19.93 25.17
CA SER A 106 10.31 19.16 24.50
C SER A 106 9.72 18.10 23.54
N LEU A 107 8.72 17.34 23.99
CA LEU A 107 8.04 16.36 23.14
C LEU A 107 7.26 17.03 22.02
N ASN A 108 6.59 18.15 22.29
CA ASN A 108 5.89 18.92 21.27
C ASN A 108 6.84 19.45 20.19
N ALA A 109 7.99 19.99 20.58
CA ALA A 109 9.03 20.43 19.66
C ALA A 109 9.59 19.26 18.82
N ALA A 110 9.79 18.09 19.43
CA ALA A 110 10.24 16.89 18.72
C ALA A 110 9.20 16.40 17.68
N ILE A 111 7.91 16.44 18.01
CA ILE A 111 6.82 16.13 17.08
C ILE A 111 6.85 17.09 15.88
N GLY A 112 6.95 18.40 16.14
CA GLY A 112 7.04 19.41 15.09
C GLY A 112 8.26 19.22 14.18
N ALA A 113 9.43 18.96 14.77
CA ALA A 113 10.66 18.70 14.01
C ALA A 113 10.56 17.43 13.15
N LEU A 114 9.95 16.36 13.68
CA LEU A 114 9.74 15.14 12.91
C LEU A 114 8.75 15.35 11.75
N GLN A 115 7.68 16.12 11.96
CA GLN A 115 6.74 16.48 10.90
C GLN A 115 7.43 17.24 9.77
N ALA A 116 8.23 18.27 10.11
CA ALA A 116 9.00 19.01 9.11
C ALA A 116 9.97 18.10 8.32
N ARG A 117 10.55 17.08 8.97
CA ARG A 117 11.40 16.09 8.30
C ARG A 117 10.62 15.18 7.35
N ILE A 118 9.42 14.76 7.73
CA ILE A 118 8.51 13.98 6.87
C ILE A 118 8.17 14.78 5.61
N ASP A 119 7.81 16.06 5.77
CA ASP A 119 7.42 16.93 4.67
C ASP A 119 8.59 17.17 3.71
N ARG A 120 9.79 17.44 4.25
CA ARG A 120 11.01 17.56 3.46
C ARG A 120 11.33 16.27 2.69
N ASN A 121 11.20 15.10 3.31
CA ASN A 121 11.44 13.83 2.63
C ASN A 121 10.40 13.55 1.52
N THR A 122 9.16 13.98 1.72
CA THR A 122 8.10 13.88 0.71
C THR A 122 8.37 14.80 -0.48
N TYR A 123 8.76 16.05 -0.20
CA TYR A 123 9.18 16.99 -1.24
C TYR A 123 10.35 16.45 -2.06
N GLU A 124 11.39 15.93 -1.40
CA GLU A 124 12.55 15.34 -2.08
C GLU A 124 12.16 14.13 -2.94
N HIS A 125 11.25 13.28 -2.46
CA HIS A 125 10.73 12.17 -3.27
C HIS A 125 10.09 12.68 -4.57
N PHE A 126 9.18 13.65 -4.49
CA PHE A 126 8.55 14.23 -5.67
C PHE A 126 9.52 14.96 -6.59
N ARG A 127 10.52 15.65 -6.03
CA ARG A 127 11.60 16.27 -6.81
C ARG A 127 12.38 15.22 -7.62
N LEU A 128 12.70 14.08 -7.01
CA LEU A 128 13.38 12.97 -7.69
C LEU A 128 12.48 12.30 -8.74
N VAL A 129 11.19 12.13 -8.47
CA VAL A 129 10.22 11.63 -9.47
C VAL A 129 10.14 12.59 -10.67
N ARG A 130 10.04 13.90 -10.45
CA ARG A 130 10.06 14.91 -11.52
C ARG A 130 11.34 14.88 -12.34
N ALA A 131 12.47 14.52 -11.74
CA ALA A 131 13.75 14.36 -12.45
C ALA A 131 13.77 13.14 -13.38
N LEU A 132 12.90 12.15 -13.19
CA LEU A 132 12.74 11.02 -14.11
C LEU A 132 11.96 11.39 -15.37
N CYS A 133 11.10 12.41 -15.30
CA CYS A 133 10.24 12.83 -16.40
C CYS A 133 11.00 13.48 -17.56
N ASN A 134 10.58 13.20 -18.79
CA ASN A 134 10.94 13.98 -19.97
C ASN A 134 10.11 15.29 -20.05
N GLY A 135 10.33 16.12 -21.08
CA GLY A 135 9.65 17.42 -21.23
C GLY A 135 8.11 17.32 -21.17
N ALA A 136 7.51 16.49 -22.04
CA ALA A 136 6.06 16.31 -22.07
C ALA A 136 5.49 15.68 -20.78
N GLN A 137 6.29 14.86 -20.09
CA GLN A 137 5.89 14.28 -18.80
C GLN A 137 5.96 15.28 -17.65
N LYS A 138 6.87 16.27 -17.70
CA LYS A 138 6.95 17.33 -16.69
C LYS A 138 5.72 18.24 -16.75
N GLU A 139 5.24 18.55 -17.95
CA GLU A 139 4.00 19.31 -18.14
C GLU A 139 2.76 18.61 -17.53
N ARG A 140 2.75 17.27 -17.48
CA ARG A 140 1.68 16.49 -16.83
C ARG A 140 1.88 16.31 -15.33
N PHE A 141 3.09 16.56 -14.83
CA PHE A 141 3.44 16.42 -13.43
C PHE A 141 3.08 17.69 -12.63
N GLU A 142 3.08 18.84 -13.29
CA GLU A 142 2.77 20.16 -12.75
C GLU A 142 1.26 20.44 -12.72
#